data_AF-A0A957KT52-F1
#
_entry.id   AF-A0A957KT52-F1
#
_cell.length_a   1.000
_cell.length_b   1.000
_cell.length_c   1.000
_cell.angle_alpha   90.00
_cell.angle_beta   90.00
_cell.angle_gamma   90.00
#
_symmetry.space_group_name_H-M   'P 1'
#
loop_
_entity.id
_entity.type
_entity.pdbx_description
1 polymer ?
#
loop_
_entity_poly.entity_id
_entity_poly.type
_entity_poly.pdbx_seq_one_letter_code
_entity_poly.pdbx_strand_id
1 'polypeptide(L)'
;RNIWWNVRGSGAGSLVAYCTGITGIDPLKNNLIFERFLNPGRVTMPDFDLDYPDDQREEMIRYTVEKYGEDQVAQIATFNRMKAKAAVRDVGRAQGIELAKVDYIAKLIPGIPGKPVTIQDCLTEG
;
A
#
# COMPACT_ATOMS: atom_id res chain seq x y z
N ARG A 1 9.24 -24.22 -7.45
CA ARG A 1 10.03 -23.68 -6.31
C ARG A 1 9.08 -23.53 -5.12
N ASN A 2 9.57 -23.62 -3.89
CA ASN A 2 8.73 -23.54 -2.69
C ASN A 2 8.77 -22.11 -2.10
N ILE A 3 8.20 -21.14 -2.83
CA ILE A 3 8.08 -19.75 -2.36
C ILE A 3 6.81 -19.70 -1.51
N TRP A 4 6.90 -19.16 -0.30
CA TRP A 4 5.73 -18.97 0.56
C TRP A 4 4.89 -17.78 0.05
N TRP A 5 3.57 -17.86 0.18
CA TRP A 5 2.68 -16.75 -0.15
C TRP A 5 1.48 -16.70 0.79
N ASN A 6 0.82 -15.54 0.86
CA ASN A 6 -0.46 -15.39 1.52
C ASN A 6 -1.37 -14.43 0.75
N VAL A 7 -2.69 -14.59 0.90
CA VAL A 7 -3.68 -13.66 0.33
C VAL A 7 -4.03 -12.61 1.38
N ARG A 8 -4.11 -11.35 0.96
CA ARG A 8 -4.59 -10.23 1.77
C ARG A 8 -6.00 -9.80 1.37
N GLY A 9 -6.72 -9.22 2.32
CA GLY A 9 -7.98 -8.55 2.06
C GLY A 9 -9.16 -9.51 1.90
N SER A 10 -10.15 -9.11 1.11
CA SER A 10 -11.41 -9.85 0.98
C SER A 10 -11.25 -11.16 0.18
N GLY A 11 -10.18 -11.31 -0.61
CA GLY A 11 -9.94 -12.51 -1.42
C GLY A 11 -9.94 -13.83 -0.63
N ALA A 12 -9.55 -13.80 0.65
CA ALA A 12 -9.59 -14.98 1.52
C ALA A 12 -11.00 -15.51 1.80
N GLY A 13 -12.06 -14.72 1.57
CA GLY A 13 -13.46 -15.13 1.72
C GLY A 13 -13.99 -16.00 0.57
N SER A 14 -13.20 -16.24 -0.48
CA SER A 14 -13.64 -17.03 -1.63
C SER A 14 -13.36 -18.52 -1.46
N LEU A 15 -14.43 -19.31 -1.38
CA LEU A 15 -14.34 -20.78 -1.35
C LEU A 15 -13.68 -21.32 -2.63
N VAL A 16 -13.96 -20.72 -3.78
CA VAL A 16 -13.31 -21.07 -5.05
C VAL A 16 -11.80 -20.82 -4.98
N ALA A 17 -11.39 -19.69 -4.41
CA ALA A 17 -9.97 -19.38 -4.23
C ALA A 17 -9.27 -20.36 -3.28
N TYR A 18 -9.97 -20.82 -2.23
CA TYR A 18 -9.46 -21.84 -1.33
C TYR A 18 -9.32 -23.20 -2.04
N CYS A 19 -10.36 -23.64 -2.75
CA CYS A 19 -10.34 -24.91 -3.48
C CYS A 19 -9.31 -24.96 -4.63
N THR A 20 -8.96 -23.80 -5.20
CA THR A 20 -7.97 -23.69 -6.29
C THR A 20 -6.55 -23.39 -5.79
N GLY A 21 -6.35 -23.24 -4.47
CA GLY A 21 -5.04 -23.01 -3.86
C GLY A 21 -4.53 -21.57 -3.96
N ILE A 22 -5.37 -20.61 -4.36
CA ILE A 22 -5.03 -19.18 -4.33
C ILE A 22 -4.86 -18.72 -2.88
N THR A 23 -5.77 -19.13 -1.98
CA THR A 23 -5.66 -18.91 -0.52
C THR A 23 -5.55 -20.25 0.22
N GLY A 24 -4.74 -20.28 1.29
CA GLY A 24 -4.65 -21.41 2.21
C GLY A 24 -5.66 -21.35 3.36
N ILE A 25 -6.48 -20.29 3.44
CA ILE A 25 -7.45 -20.07 4.52
C ILE A 25 -8.81 -20.65 4.11
N ASP A 26 -9.34 -21.57 4.92
CA ASP A 26 -10.69 -22.11 4.76
C ASP A 26 -11.73 -21.04 5.16
N PRO A 27 -12.50 -20.47 4.22
CA PRO A 27 -13.43 -19.39 4.53
C PRO A 27 -14.61 -19.85 5.37
N LEU A 28 -15.04 -21.12 5.25
CA LEU A 28 -16.19 -21.64 6.00
C LEU A 28 -15.83 -21.84 7.47
N LYS A 29 -14.65 -22.40 7.76
CA LYS A 29 -14.16 -22.55 9.16
C LYS A 29 -13.99 -21.21 9.87
N ASN A 30 -13.68 -20.16 9.12
CA ASN A 30 -13.42 -18.82 9.65
C ASN A 30 -14.61 -17.86 9.51
N ASN A 31 -15.78 -18.35 9.07
CA ASN A 31 -16.99 -17.54 8.83
C ASN A 31 -16.74 -16.30 7.95
N LEU A 32 -15.89 -16.45 6.92
CA LEU A 32 -15.61 -15.40 5.95
C LEU A 32 -16.69 -15.39 4.86
N ILE A 33 -17.15 -14.20 4.48
CA ILE A 33 -18.22 -14.01 3.49
C ILE A 33 -17.67 -13.72 2.09
N PHE A 34 -18.20 -14.41 1.08
CA PHE A 34 -17.78 -14.23 -0.31
C PHE A 34 -18.20 -12.87 -0.87
N GLU A 35 -19.35 -12.34 -0.46
CA GLU A 35 -19.94 -11.12 -0.99
C GLU A 35 -19.12 -9.86 -0.64
N ARG A 36 -18.25 -9.95 0.38
CA ARG A 36 -17.26 -8.90 0.69
C ARG A 36 -16.15 -8.85 -0.36
N PHE A 37 -15.87 -9.97 -1.02
CA PHE A 37 -14.91 -10.06 -2.11
C PHE A 37 -15.54 -9.66 -3.44
N LEU A 38 -16.65 -10.30 -3.80
CA LEU A 38 -17.35 -10.03 -5.05
C LEU A 38 -18.84 -9.87 -4.78
N ASN A 39 -19.33 -8.63 -4.90
CA ASN A 39 -20.71 -8.30 -4.62
C ASN A 39 -21.59 -8.44 -5.88
N PRO A 40 -22.64 -9.28 -5.87
CA PRO A 40 -23.54 -9.44 -7.02
C PRO A 40 -24.24 -8.13 -7.45
N GLY A 41 -24.50 -7.22 -6.51
CA GLY A 41 -25.12 -5.91 -6.79
C GLY A 41 -24.16 -4.85 -7.30
N ARG A 42 -22.84 -5.13 -7.33
CA ARG A 42 -21.81 -4.22 -7.86
C ARG A 42 -20.80 -5.02 -8.68
N VAL A 43 -21.04 -5.08 -9.99
CA VAL A 43 -20.14 -5.77 -10.93
C VAL A 43 -18.90 -4.92 -11.16
N THR A 44 -17.87 -5.16 -10.37
CA THR A 44 -16.52 -4.61 -10.55
C THR A 44 -15.52 -5.74 -10.59
N MET A 45 -14.45 -5.55 -11.36
CA MET A 45 -13.32 -6.50 -11.35
C MET A 45 -12.81 -6.65 -9.90
N PRO A 46 -12.74 -7.87 -9.37
CA PRO A 46 -12.19 -8.08 -8.04
C PRO A 46 -10.66 -7.96 -8.05
N ASP A 47 -10.09 -7.66 -6.88
CA ASP A 47 -8.64 -7.52 -6.71
C ASP A 47 -8.10 -8.55 -5.72
N PHE A 48 -7.02 -9.24 -6.09
CA PHE A 48 -6.33 -10.23 -5.26
C PHE A 48 -4.90 -9.75 -5.00
N ASP A 49 -4.68 -9.28 -3.78
CA ASP A 49 -3.35 -8.93 -3.30
C ASP A 49 -2.66 -10.16 -2.71
N LEU A 50 -1.54 -10.56 -3.34
CA LEU A 50 -0.69 -11.64 -2.86
C LEU A 50 0.57 -11.08 -2.19
N ASP A 51 0.79 -11.50 -0.95
CA ASP A 51 1.98 -11.22 -0.17
C ASP A 51 3.02 -12.33 -0.40
N TYR A 52 4.24 -11.92 -0.78
CA TYR A 52 5.42 -12.77 -0.92
C TYR A 52 6.53 -12.27 0.01
N PRO A 53 7.45 -13.14 0.47
CA PRO A 53 8.67 -12.73 1.17
C PRO A 53 9.44 -11.70 0.34
N ASP A 54 9.95 -10.65 0.98
CA ASP A 54 10.57 -9.54 0.26
C ASP A 54 11.85 -9.95 -0.49
N ASP A 55 12.59 -10.94 0.02
CA ASP A 55 13.77 -11.52 -0.62
C ASP A 55 13.44 -12.44 -1.81
N GLN A 56 12.19 -12.90 -1.92
CA GLN A 56 11.72 -13.79 -2.99
C GLN A 56 10.72 -13.13 -3.96
N ARG A 57 10.20 -11.94 -3.63
CA ARG A 57 9.22 -11.20 -4.46
C ARG A 57 9.70 -10.99 -5.89
N GLU A 58 10.98 -10.69 -6.06
CA GLU A 58 11.59 -10.46 -7.38
C GLU A 58 11.53 -11.73 -8.26
N GLU A 59 11.54 -12.92 -7.67
CA GLU A 59 11.34 -14.17 -8.42
C GLU A 59 9.95 -14.26 -9.05
N MET A 60 8.93 -13.78 -8.34
CA MET A 60 7.55 -13.77 -8.85
C MET A 60 7.35 -12.72 -9.94
N ILE A 61 8.05 -11.58 -9.84
CA ILE A 61 8.07 -10.57 -10.89
C ILE A 61 8.72 -11.14 -12.15
N ARG A 62 9.91 -11.75 -12.03
CA ARG A 62 10.57 -12.43 -13.16
C ARG A 62 9.70 -13.52 -13.77
N TYR A 63 9.08 -14.37 -12.95
CA TYR A 63 8.14 -15.39 -13.44
C TYR A 63 7.02 -14.77 -14.29
N THR A 64 6.47 -13.64 -13.85
CA THR A 64 5.39 -12.94 -14.56
C THR A 64 5.89 -12.40 -15.90
N VAL A 65 7.08 -11.79 -15.92
CA VAL A 65 7.75 -11.32 -17.13
C VAL A 65 8.02 -12.47 -18.11
N GLU A 66 8.62 -13.57 -17.64
CA GLU A 66 8.91 -14.76 -18.45
C GLU A 66 7.63 -15.40 -19.01
N LYS A 67 6.54 -15.39 -18.23
CA LYS A 67 5.27 -16.00 -18.61
C LYS A 67 4.46 -15.18 -19.60
N TYR A 68 4.45 -13.85 -19.47
CA TYR A 68 3.56 -12.97 -20.22
C TYR A 68 4.25 -12.05 -21.23
N GLY A 69 5.59 -11.98 -21.22
CA GLY A 69 6.39 -11.15 -22.12
C GLY A 69 6.91 -9.87 -21.47
N GLU A 70 8.15 -9.50 -21.78
CA GLU A 70 8.83 -8.31 -21.24
C GLU A 70 8.15 -6.99 -21.64
N ASP A 71 7.58 -6.95 -22.83
CA ASP A 71 6.85 -5.81 -23.38
C ASP A 71 5.41 -5.67 -22.84
N GLN A 72 4.93 -6.66 -22.09
CA GLN A 72 3.56 -6.71 -21.54
C GLN A 72 3.51 -6.53 -20.02
N VAL A 73 4.66 -6.50 -19.33
CA VAL A 73 4.74 -6.46 -17.86
C VAL A 73 5.57 -5.26 -17.40
N ALA A 74 4.98 -4.41 -16.55
CA ALA A 74 5.65 -3.27 -15.94
C ALA A 74 5.17 -3.03 -14.51
N GLN A 75 5.97 -2.34 -13.71
CA GLN A 75 5.58 -1.91 -12.37
C GLN A 75 4.82 -0.58 -12.42
N ILE A 76 3.80 -0.45 -11.57
CA ILE A 76 3.08 0.81 -11.40
C ILE A 76 3.90 1.73 -10.49
N ALA A 77 4.24 2.92 -10.98
CA ALA A 77 5.00 3.91 -10.22
C ALA A 77 4.11 4.67 -9.21
N THR A 78 4.69 4.99 -8.04
CA THR A 78 4.04 5.83 -7.03
C THR A 78 4.57 7.27 -7.11
N PHE A 79 3.68 8.25 -7.26
CA PHE A 79 4.04 9.66 -7.17
C PHE A 79 3.91 10.16 -5.73
N ASN A 80 5.05 10.39 -5.07
CA ASN A 80 5.07 10.94 -3.72
C ASN A 80 4.78 12.45 -3.74
N ARG A 81 3.95 12.91 -2.80
CA ARG A 81 3.73 14.34 -2.55
C ARG A 81 4.67 14.84 -1.44
N MET A 82 5.03 16.11 -1.50
CA MET A 82 5.77 16.76 -0.42
C MET A 82 4.89 16.88 0.82
N LYS A 83 5.28 16.21 1.92
CA LYS A 83 4.56 16.27 3.20
C LYS A 83 4.88 17.59 3.92
N ALA A 84 3.95 18.12 4.71
CA ALA A 84 4.10 19.41 5.41
C ALA A 84 5.41 19.53 6.21
N LYS A 85 5.80 18.50 6.98
CA LYS A 85 7.08 18.47 7.71
C LYS A 85 8.30 18.57 6.79
N ALA A 86 8.27 17.86 5.65
CA ALA A 86 9.35 17.88 4.68
C ALA A 86 9.44 19.26 4.01
N ALA A 87 8.28 19.83 3.63
CA ALA A 87 8.20 21.17 3.05
C ALA A 87 8.81 22.24 3.96
N VAL A 88 8.45 22.27 5.25
CA VAL A 88 9.03 23.21 6.23
C VAL A 88 10.54 23.01 6.37
N ARG A 89 11.01 21.77 6.42
CA ARG A 89 12.44 21.45 6.53
C ARG A 89 13.24 21.92 5.31
N ASP A 90 12.73 21.66 4.12
CA ASP A 90 13.43 21.99 2.88
C ASP A 90 13.44 23.51 2.63
N VAL A 91 12.33 24.21 2.88
CA VAL A 91 12.28 25.68 2.78
C VAL A 91 13.18 26.34 3.83
N GLY A 92 13.14 25.87 5.08
CA GLY A 92 14.00 26.39 6.14
C GLY A 92 15.49 26.24 5.84
N ARG A 93 15.89 25.08 5.27
CA ARG A 93 17.26 24.86 4.79
C ARG A 93 17.62 25.82 3.66
N ALA A 94 16.75 26.01 2.68
CA ALA A 94 16.97 26.92 1.56
C ALA A 94 17.11 28.40 2.00
N GLN A 95 16.45 28.79 3.09
CA GLN A 95 16.55 30.13 3.67
C GLN A 95 17.77 30.31 4.60
N GLY A 96 18.60 29.28 4.80
CA GLY A 96 19.77 29.37 5.69
C GLY A 96 19.42 29.47 7.17
N ILE A 97 18.21 29.06 7.57
CA ILE A 97 17.80 29.01 8.97
C ILE A 97 18.50 27.82 9.63
N GLU A 98 18.97 28.01 10.87
CA GLU A 98 19.59 26.94 11.66
C GLU A 98 18.69 25.69 11.72
N LEU A 99 19.24 24.52 11.35
CA LEU A 99 18.51 23.27 11.24
C LEU A 99 17.81 22.86 12.54
N ALA A 100 18.39 23.18 13.70
CA ALA A 100 17.79 22.90 15.01
C ALA A 100 16.45 23.65 15.18
N LYS A 101 16.40 24.92 14.77
CA LYS A 101 15.19 25.74 14.80
C LYS A 101 14.15 25.24 13.81
N VAL A 102 14.57 24.87 12.60
CA VAL A 102 13.69 24.32 11.56
C VAL A 102 13.07 22.98 12.00
N ASP A 103 13.88 22.10 12.60
CA ASP A 103 13.40 20.81 13.09
C ASP A 103 12.42 20.95 14.27
N TYR A 104 12.68 21.91 15.16
CA TYR A 104 11.74 22.26 16.24
C TYR A 104 10.37 22.65 15.67
N ILE A 105 10.32 23.58 14.69
CA ILE A 105 9.07 24.01 14.06
C ILE A 105 8.40 22.84 13.33
N ALA A 106 9.15 22.04 12.55
CA ALA A 106 8.60 20.91 11.82
C ALA A 106 8.00 19.82 12.74
N LYS A 107 8.49 19.69 13.98
CA LYS A 107 7.95 18.77 14.98
C LYS A 107 6.60 19.22 15.56
N LEU A 108 6.27 20.51 15.50
CA LEU A 108 4.96 21.03 15.93
C LEU A 108 3.83 20.57 15.00
N ILE A 109 4.12 20.25 13.75
CA ILE A 109 3.14 19.69 12.81
C ILE A 109 2.73 18.28 13.29
N PRO A 110 1.43 17.98 13.45
CA PRO A 110 0.98 16.65 13.85
C PRO A 110 1.39 15.55 12.85
N GLY A 111 1.81 14.39 13.36
CA GLY A 111 2.10 13.21 12.55
C GLY A 111 1.01 12.17 12.70
N ILE A 112 -0.10 12.30 11.98
CA ILE A 112 -1.23 11.36 12.08
C ILE A 112 -1.05 10.23 11.05
N PRO A 113 -0.90 8.96 11.47
CA PRO A 113 -0.81 7.83 10.55
C PRO A 113 -2.04 7.77 9.63
N GLY A 114 -1.81 7.61 8.32
CA GLY A 114 -2.87 7.51 7.32
C GLY A 114 -3.63 8.81 7.00
N LYS A 115 -3.42 9.89 7.77
CA LYS A 115 -4.06 11.19 7.54
C LYS A 115 -3.00 12.27 7.29
N PRO A 116 -2.62 12.52 6.02
CA PRO A 116 -1.69 13.59 5.71
C PRO A 116 -2.30 14.93 6.11
N VAL A 117 -1.53 15.73 6.86
CA VAL A 117 -1.88 17.11 7.24
C VAL A 117 -1.18 18.10 6.31
N THR A 118 -1.86 19.19 5.99
CA THR A 118 -1.29 20.33 5.27
C THR A 118 -0.72 21.35 6.27
N ILE A 119 0.07 22.30 5.78
CA ILE A 119 0.52 23.43 6.62
C ILE A 119 -0.68 24.27 7.04
N GLN A 120 -1.65 24.48 6.15
CA GLN A 120 -2.86 25.27 6.41
C GLN A 120 -3.66 24.70 7.59
N ASP A 121 -3.77 23.38 7.70
CA ASP A 121 -4.47 22.72 8.83
C ASP A 121 -3.82 23.01 10.19
N CYS A 122 -2.56 23.44 10.19
CA CYS A 122 -1.78 23.70 11.41
C CYS A 122 -1.74 25.18 11.80
N LEU A 123 -2.26 26.07 10.95
CA LEU A 123 -2.32 27.50 11.25
C LEU A 123 -3.60 27.79 12.03
N THR A 124 -3.49 28.36 13.22
CA THR A 124 -4.65 28.96 13.90
C THR A 124 -4.98 30.30 13.25
N GLU A 125 -6.26 30.69 13.23
CA GLU A 125 -6.61 32.09 12.98
C GLU A 125 -5.89 32.95 14.03
N GLY A 126 -5.18 33.98 13.57
CA GLY A 126 -4.35 34.85 14.39
C GLY A 126 -5.16 35.81 15.25
#